data_AF-A0A973XFE2-F1
#
_entry.id   AF-A0A973XFE2-F1
#
_cell.length_a   1.000
_cell.length_b   1.000
_cell.length_c   1.000
_cell.angle_alpha   90.00
_cell.angle_beta   90.00
_cell.angle_gamma   90.00
#
_symmetry.space_group_name_H-M   'P 1'
#
loop_
_entity.id
_entity.type
_entity.pdbx_description
1 polymer ?
#
loop_
_entity_poly.entity_id
_entity_poly.type
_entity_poly.pdbx_seq_one_letter_code
_entity_poly.pdbx_strand_id
1 'polypeptide(L)'
;MATTVNTGIWNPGKSKQSTVTHTMLTLDKLRRLLSGELDPNPVAVERVDFAHTIPASLEALQEMKLVEPMMKRLADRAAQGGATGKPGPAAVVDMLAPDRGQAERQTLGEQLGREVVLLMLDNLMRDRRLLPPVRASLQALEPVLIRLSQQDGRFFSERQHPARQFLDRMTHRSLAYAAADAPGYVRFQKYFDNAVSVLVGGAGDTQTFARVLRKLDDAWAQEEAAQQQRASEAARGLLRAEQRNLLAQRLSKQFAERLDAIQVPDFAVAFLRGPWAQVLAEAQLNFADGTVDPGGYMALVDDLLWSVQLRLIRHNRARLVQMVPDMLVTLRRGLERISYPQERMAAFLDALISFHEQAFDPALAEGAPVPGLPDAQAPAADAFWVVQSEASDSGFMDADALQGAPEQGAVADRRFWRVESLAIGSWVDLAVRGEWVRAQLTWASPQRTVFMFISGAGSTHSMARQTLEKMKAGGLVRMVSANRVLDSALDAVAQTALDNDLHK
;
A
#
# COMPACT_ATOMS: atom_id res chain seq x y z
N MET A 1 63.94 -69.91 13.08
CA MET A 1 62.61 -70.59 13.06
C MET A 1 61.61 -69.66 13.73
N ALA A 2 60.43 -69.51 13.13
CA ALA A 2 59.26 -68.70 13.54
C ALA A 2 59.41 -67.16 13.39
N THR A 3 59.17 -66.57 12.21
CA THR A 3 57.92 -65.95 11.70
C THR A 3 57.21 -64.97 12.65
N THR A 4 57.38 -63.67 12.38
CA THR A 4 56.50 -62.59 12.86
C THR A 4 55.94 -61.83 11.66
N VAL A 5 54.63 -61.63 11.70
CA VAL A 5 53.74 -61.30 10.59
C VAL A 5 53.89 -59.85 10.11
N ASN A 6 54.12 -59.70 8.81
CA ASN A 6 54.01 -58.46 8.04
C ASN A 6 52.62 -58.44 7.39
N THR A 7 51.84 -57.37 7.56
CA THR A 7 50.56 -57.18 6.84
C THR A 7 50.61 -55.91 6.01
N GLY A 8 50.79 -56.11 4.70
CA GLY A 8 50.61 -55.09 3.67
C GLY A 8 49.17 -55.08 3.14
N ILE A 9 48.61 -53.88 3.07
CA ILE A 9 47.94 -53.25 1.92
C ILE A 9 47.55 -54.20 0.75
N TRP A 10 46.25 -54.49 0.56
CA TRP A 10 45.49 -54.18 -0.69
C TRP A 10 43.97 -54.44 -0.55
N ASN A 11 43.24 -53.74 -1.41
CA ASN A 11 41.80 -53.43 -1.48
C ASN A 11 40.92 -54.62 -1.95
N PRO A 12 39.59 -54.63 -1.68
CA PRO A 12 38.66 -54.33 -2.77
C PRO A 12 37.33 -53.62 -2.39
N GLY A 13 36.87 -52.71 -3.26
CA GLY A 13 35.50 -52.70 -3.82
C GLY A 13 34.31 -52.16 -3.00
N LYS A 14 33.91 -50.91 -3.33
CA LYS A 14 32.54 -50.37 -3.52
C LYS A 14 31.42 -50.75 -2.53
N SER A 15 30.90 -49.75 -1.79
CA SER A 15 29.64 -49.04 -2.11
C SER A 15 28.91 -48.43 -0.89
N LYS A 16 28.27 -47.26 -1.14
CA LYS A 16 27.16 -46.63 -0.40
C LYS A 16 27.44 -45.87 0.91
N GLN A 17 27.91 -44.63 0.78
CA GLN A 17 27.56 -43.53 1.69
C GLN A 17 26.85 -42.46 0.83
N SER A 18 25.57 -42.68 0.51
CA SER A 18 24.39 -42.08 1.14
C SER A 18 24.30 -40.57 0.91
N THR A 19 23.51 -40.23 -0.10
CA THR A 19 22.96 -38.93 -0.52
C THR A 19 22.56 -37.99 0.63
N VAL A 20 22.26 -38.56 1.81
CA VAL A 20 21.86 -37.88 3.05
C VAL A 20 22.92 -36.87 3.54
N THR A 21 24.21 -37.20 3.48
CA THR A 21 25.28 -36.32 3.96
C THR A 21 25.46 -35.10 3.04
N HIS A 22 25.21 -35.26 1.75
CA HIS A 22 25.29 -34.16 0.79
C HIS A 22 24.08 -33.22 0.89
N THR A 23 22.89 -33.75 1.20
CA THR A 23 21.69 -32.95 1.51
C THR A 23 21.78 -32.21 2.84
N MET A 24 22.43 -32.76 3.87
CA MET A 24 22.63 -32.02 5.13
C MET A 24 23.63 -30.87 4.96
N LEU A 25 24.70 -31.07 4.17
CA LEU A 25 25.69 -30.01 3.91
C LEU A 25 25.12 -28.85 3.08
N THR A 26 24.11 -29.12 2.24
CA THR A 26 23.44 -28.10 1.42
C THR A 26 22.38 -27.34 2.21
N LEU A 27 21.69 -28.00 3.15
CA LEU A 27 20.70 -27.35 4.01
C LEU A 27 21.35 -26.36 4.99
N ASP A 28 22.52 -26.68 5.55
CA ASP A 28 23.24 -25.78 6.47
C ASP A 28 23.83 -24.55 5.74
N LYS A 29 24.24 -24.73 4.47
CA LYS A 29 24.70 -23.64 3.61
C LYS A 29 23.55 -22.70 3.21
N LEU A 30 22.36 -23.26 2.97
CA LEU A 30 21.13 -22.50 2.70
C LEU A 30 20.65 -21.75 3.95
N ARG A 31 20.79 -22.35 5.13
CA ARG A 31 20.42 -21.74 6.40
C ARG A 31 21.33 -20.55 6.74
N ARG A 32 22.63 -20.63 6.44
CA ARG A 32 23.58 -19.50 6.58
C ARG A 32 23.34 -18.35 5.60
N LEU A 33 22.87 -18.63 4.37
CA LEU A 33 22.56 -17.59 3.38
C LEU A 33 21.24 -16.87 3.69
N LEU A 34 20.29 -17.53 4.36
CA LEU A 34 19.00 -16.95 4.73
C LEU A 34 19.02 -16.20 6.08
N SER A 35 20.02 -16.42 6.93
CA SER A 35 20.12 -15.78 8.26
C SER A 35 20.94 -14.49 8.29
N GLY A 36 21.59 -14.08 7.19
CA GLY A 36 22.22 -12.76 7.09
C GLY A 36 23.39 -12.51 8.04
N GLU A 37 24.07 -13.55 8.53
CA GLU A 37 25.30 -13.40 9.32
C GLU A 37 26.51 -13.27 8.37
N LEU A 38 27.10 -12.07 8.33
CA LEU A 38 28.35 -11.75 7.65
C LEU A 38 29.54 -12.19 8.51
N ASP A 39 30.40 -13.08 8.00
CA ASP A 39 31.74 -13.25 8.58
C ASP A 39 32.67 -12.10 8.13
N PRO A 40 33.43 -11.47 9.03
CA PRO A 40 34.23 -10.29 8.74
C PRO A 40 35.67 -10.69 8.39
N ASN A 41 36.03 -10.69 7.11
CA ASN A 41 37.43 -10.41 6.73
C ASN A 41 37.53 -9.96 5.26
N PRO A 42 38.16 -8.80 4.96
CA PRO A 42 38.22 -8.27 3.60
C PRO A 42 39.46 -8.80 2.89
N VAL A 43 39.29 -9.46 1.73
CA VAL A 43 40.41 -9.71 0.82
C VAL A 43 40.05 -9.21 -0.58
N ALA A 44 40.81 -8.19 -0.98
CA ALA A 44 41.10 -7.68 -2.31
C ALA A 44 40.00 -7.74 -3.39
N VAL A 45 39.55 -6.55 -3.79
CA VAL A 45 38.81 -6.31 -5.03
C VAL A 45 39.78 -6.57 -6.21
N GLU A 46 39.78 -7.78 -6.73
CA GLU A 46 40.30 -8.05 -8.07
C GLU A 46 39.27 -7.55 -9.10
N ARG A 47 39.75 -6.72 -10.03
CA ARG A 47 39.01 -6.36 -11.24
C ARG A 47 38.75 -7.65 -12.02
N VAL A 48 37.50 -8.09 -12.05
CA VAL A 48 37.09 -9.25 -12.86
C VAL A 48 37.18 -8.86 -14.33
N ASP A 49 37.98 -9.64 -15.07
CA ASP A 49 38.22 -9.49 -16.50
C ASP A 49 36.93 -9.61 -17.34
N PHE A 50 36.80 -8.71 -18.32
CA PHE A 50 35.64 -8.45 -19.18
C PHE A 50 35.18 -9.61 -20.10
N ALA A 51 35.82 -10.78 -20.04
CA ALA A 51 35.51 -11.91 -20.92
C ALA A 51 34.27 -12.73 -20.50
N HIS A 52 33.77 -12.54 -19.28
CA HIS A 52 32.67 -13.36 -18.72
C HIS A 52 31.30 -12.66 -18.66
N THR A 53 31.21 -11.37 -19.00
CA THR A 53 29.96 -10.60 -18.96
C THR A 53 29.05 -10.84 -20.17
N ILE A 54 29.61 -11.23 -21.31
CA ILE A 54 28.87 -11.52 -22.55
C ILE A 54 28.10 -12.84 -22.46
N PRO A 55 28.69 -13.94 -21.94
CA PRO A 55 27.94 -15.13 -21.56
C PRO A 55 26.75 -14.79 -20.67
N ALA A 56 26.93 -13.95 -19.65
CA ALA A 56 25.87 -13.60 -18.71
C ALA A 56 24.73 -12.78 -19.34
N SER A 57 25.03 -11.83 -20.24
CA SER A 57 23.98 -11.09 -20.97
C SER A 57 23.25 -11.97 -22.00
N LEU A 58 23.96 -12.90 -22.65
CA LEU A 58 23.34 -13.87 -23.57
C LEU A 58 22.51 -14.91 -22.81
N GLU A 59 23.00 -15.42 -21.68
CA GLU A 59 22.30 -16.34 -20.78
C GLU A 59 21.06 -15.65 -20.18
N ALA A 60 21.17 -14.40 -19.73
CA ALA A 60 20.02 -13.63 -19.25
C ALA A 60 18.97 -13.43 -20.36
N LEU A 61 19.40 -13.15 -21.60
CA LEU A 61 18.48 -13.05 -22.75
C LEU A 61 17.87 -14.39 -23.15
N GLN A 62 18.59 -15.51 -22.99
CA GLN A 62 18.09 -16.86 -23.20
C GLN A 62 17.09 -17.26 -22.11
N GLU A 63 17.37 -16.97 -20.84
CA GLU A 63 16.45 -17.17 -19.71
C GLU A 63 15.15 -16.37 -19.89
N MET A 64 15.25 -15.17 -20.47
CA MET A 64 14.11 -14.31 -20.79
C MET A 64 13.44 -14.65 -22.13
N LYS A 65 13.95 -15.62 -22.91
CA LYS A 65 13.48 -16.03 -24.24
C LYS A 65 13.43 -14.89 -25.28
N LEU A 66 14.39 -13.95 -25.23
CA LEU A 66 14.37 -12.73 -26.05
C LEU A 66 15.28 -12.80 -27.30
N VAL A 67 16.08 -13.85 -27.46
CA VAL A 67 17.18 -13.91 -28.44
C VAL A 67 16.69 -13.86 -29.90
N GLU A 68 15.77 -14.73 -30.30
CA GLU A 68 15.24 -14.80 -31.67
C GLU A 68 14.47 -13.56 -32.15
N PRO A 69 13.54 -12.97 -31.37
CA PRO A 69 12.84 -11.76 -31.78
C PRO A 69 13.74 -10.52 -31.80
N MET A 70 14.79 -10.46 -30.96
CA MET A 70 15.79 -9.38 -31.04
C MET A 70 16.63 -9.47 -32.30
N MET A 71 17.07 -10.68 -32.68
CA MET A 71 17.83 -10.91 -33.92
C MET A 71 17.06 -10.49 -35.17
N LYS A 72 15.74 -10.72 -35.18
CA LYS A 72 14.85 -10.30 -36.28
C LYS A 72 14.79 -8.77 -36.43
N ARG A 73 14.71 -8.03 -35.33
CA ARG A 73 14.70 -6.54 -35.37
C ARG A 73 16.06 -5.96 -35.72
N LEU A 74 17.14 -6.59 -35.27
CA LEU A 74 18.50 -6.22 -35.66
C LEU A 74 18.67 -6.36 -37.18
N ALA A 75 18.10 -7.43 -37.76
CA ALA A 75 18.03 -7.62 -39.20
C ALA A 75 17.12 -6.58 -39.90
N ASP A 76 15.94 -6.28 -39.35
CA ASP A 76 15.01 -5.28 -39.92
C ASP A 76 15.59 -3.86 -39.87
N ARG A 77 16.34 -3.52 -38.82
CA ARG A 77 16.99 -2.21 -38.65
C ARG A 77 18.29 -2.10 -39.46
N ALA A 78 19.05 -3.18 -39.59
CA ALA A 78 20.16 -3.29 -40.55
C ALA A 78 19.67 -3.20 -42.01
N ALA A 79 18.44 -3.65 -42.30
CA ALA A 79 17.80 -3.47 -43.61
C ALA A 79 17.32 -2.03 -43.86
N GLN A 80 17.04 -1.26 -42.80
CA GLN A 80 16.61 0.15 -42.88
C GLN A 80 17.78 1.16 -42.80
N GLY A 81 18.95 0.76 -42.26
CA GLY A 81 20.15 1.57 -42.18
C GLY A 81 21.07 1.43 -43.41
N GLY A 82 20.89 2.29 -44.40
CA GLY A 82 21.78 2.37 -45.57
C GLY A 82 23.13 3.03 -45.27
N ALA A 83 24.19 2.47 -45.90
CA ALA A 83 25.60 2.91 -45.99
C ALA A 83 26.45 2.71 -44.71
N THR A 84 27.50 1.88 -44.65
CA THR A 84 28.40 1.27 -45.64
C THR A 84 28.98 -0.04 -45.11
N GLY A 85 28.99 -1.10 -45.93
CA GLY A 85 29.73 -2.34 -45.67
C GLY A 85 28.89 -3.52 -45.16
N LYS A 86 28.50 -4.40 -46.10
CA LYS A 86 27.75 -5.67 -45.89
C LYS A 86 28.38 -6.60 -44.83
N PRO A 87 27.59 -7.45 -44.14
CA PRO A 87 26.95 -8.61 -44.78
C PRO A 87 25.44 -8.78 -44.53
N GLY A 88 24.77 -9.44 -45.49
CA GLY A 88 23.32 -9.62 -45.57
C GLY A 88 22.74 -10.78 -44.73
N PRO A 89 21.46 -11.15 -44.91
CA PRO A 89 20.69 -12.01 -43.99
C PRO A 89 21.26 -13.41 -43.76
N ALA A 90 22.16 -13.91 -44.62
CA ALA A 90 22.90 -15.14 -44.40
C ALA A 90 23.94 -15.04 -43.25
N ALA A 91 24.46 -13.84 -42.96
CA ALA A 91 25.39 -13.63 -41.85
C ALA A 91 24.73 -13.71 -40.47
N VAL A 92 23.40 -13.56 -40.41
CA VAL A 92 22.60 -13.60 -39.18
C VAL A 92 22.20 -15.03 -38.78
N VAL A 93 22.14 -15.95 -39.76
CA VAL A 93 21.87 -17.39 -39.51
C VAL A 93 23.18 -18.14 -39.20
N ASP A 94 24.32 -17.66 -39.71
CA ASP A 94 25.67 -18.15 -39.35
C ASP A 94 26.18 -17.63 -37.99
N MET A 95 25.40 -16.80 -37.27
CA MET A 95 25.74 -16.19 -35.96
C MET A 95 25.70 -17.15 -34.76
N LEU A 96 25.23 -18.39 -34.94
CA LEU A 96 25.12 -19.42 -33.90
C LEU A 96 26.21 -20.51 -33.99
N ALA A 97 27.18 -20.38 -34.91
CA ALA A 97 28.27 -21.34 -35.04
C ALA A 97 29.21 -21.29 -33.81
N PRO A 98 29.63 -22.45 -33.27
CA PRO A 98 30.40 -22.52 -32.02
C PRO A 98 31.85 -21.96 -32.11
N ASP A 99 32.32 -21.57 -33.30
CA ASP A 99 33.74 -21.36 -33.59
C ASP A 99 34.12 -19.92 -34.04
N ARG A 100 33.46 -18.89 -33.48
CA ARG A 100 33.82 -17.47 -33.70
C ARG A 100 34.69 -16.90 -32.58
N GLY A 101 35.70 -16.12 -32.96
CA GLY A 101 36.67 -15.48 -32.07
C GLY A 101 36.02 -14.51 -31.07
N GLN A 102 36.67 -14.31 -29.91
CA GLN A 102 36.14 -13.49 -28.80
C GLN A 102 35.70 -12.07 -29.21
N ALA A 103 36.35 -11.47 -30.21
CA ALA A 103 36.03 -10.11 -30.68
C ALA A 103 34.66 -10.00 -31.39
N GLU A 104 34.24 -11.02 -32.15
CA GLU A 104 32.93 -11.02 -32.82
C GLU A 104 31.78 -11.33 -31.85
N ARG A 105 32.05 -12.09 -30.78
CA ARG A 105 31.08 -12.30 -29.69
C ARG A 105 30.87 -11.03 -28.86
N GLN A 106 31.91 -10.22 -28.68
CA GLN A 106 31.84 -8.91 -28.02
C GLN A 106 30.96 -7.92 -28.78
N THR A 107 31.16 -7.78 -30.09
CA THR A 107 30.36 -6.86 -30.91
C THR A 107 28.88 -7.26 -30.97
N LEU A 108 28.57 -8.56 -30.99
CA LEU A 108 27.19 -9.06 -30.93
C LEU A 108 26.53 -8.78 -29.57
N GLY A 109 27.25 -8.98 -28.47
CA GLY A 109 26.76 -8.66 -27.12
C GLY A 109 26.46 -7.16 -26.95
N GLU A 110 27.33 -6.29 -27.47
CA GLU A 110 27.14 -4.83 -27.44
C GLU A 110 25.92 -4.36 -28.26
N GLN A 111 25.72 -4.96 -29.44
CA GLN A 111 24.57 -4.67 -30.30
C GLN A 111 23.26 -5.14 -29.66
N LEU A 112 23.25 -6.35 -29.08
CA LEU A 112 22.09 -6.87 -28.35
C LEU A 112 21.78 -6.01 -27.12
N GLY A 113 22.77 -5.70 -26.28
CA GLY A 113 22.57 -4.85 -25.09
C GLY A 113 21.96 -3.48 -25.43
N ARG A 114 22.42 -2.84 -26.50
CA ARG A 114 21.84 -1.59 -27.01
C ARG A 114 20.36 -1.75 -27.38
N GLU A 115 20.01 -2.79 -28.14
CA GLU A 115 18.62 -3.02 -28.56
C GLU A 115 17.70 -3.32 -27.37
N VAL A 116 18.17 -4.03 -26.32
CA VAL A 116 17.37 -4.25 -25.11
C VAL A 116 17.06 -2.93 -24.43
N VAL A 117 18.05 -2.05 -24.28
CA VAL A 117 17.89 -0.73 -23.65
C VAL A 117 16.87 0.11 -24.41
N LEU A 118 17.00 0.17 -25.74
CA LEU A 118 16.08 0.92 -26.59
C LEU A 118 14.63 0.41 -26.45
N LEU A 119 14.45 -0.92 -26.47
CA LEU A 119 13.13 -1.53 -26.34
C LEU A 119 12.53 -1.30 -24.95
N MET A 120 13.33 -1.41 -23.89
CA MET A 120 12.91 -1.08 -22.53
C MET A 120 12.46 0.38 -22.40
N LEU A 121 13.24 1.32 -22.96
CA LEU A 121 12.89 2.75 -22.97
C LEU A 121 11.66 3.03 -23.82
N ASP A 122 11.51 2.41 -24.99
CA ASP A 122 10.31 2.53 -25.83
C ASP A 122 9.05 2.08 -25.09
N ASN A 123 9.12 0.96 -24.36
CA ASN A 123 7.99 0.49 -23.55
C ASN A 123 7.68 1.46 -22.40
N LEU A 124 8.70 1.99 -21.73
CA LEU A 124 8.53 3.04 -20.71
C LEU A 124 7.91 4.32 -21.32
N MET A 125 8.34 4.74 -22.51
CA MET A 125 7.83 5.93 -23.19
C MET A 125 6.38 5.76 -23.66
N ARG A 126 5.95 4.54 -23.99
CA ARG A 126 4.56 4.24 -24.36
C ARG A 126 3.64 4.16 -23.14
N ASP A 127 4.18 4.05 -21.93
CA ASP A 127 3.38 4.03 -20.71
C ASP A 127 2.70 5.39 -20.47
N ARG A 128 1.37 5.39 -20.60
CA ARG A 128 0.53 6.57 -20.40
C ARG A 128 0.45 7.02 -18.94
N ARG A 129 0.88 6.17 -17.99
CA ARG A 129 0.92 6.53 -16.56
C ARG A 129 2.03 7.52 -16.24
N LEU A 130 3.09 7.57 -17.05
CA LEU A 130 4.19 8.50 -16.89
C LEU A 130 3.84 9.86 -17.52
N LEU A 131 4.12 10.95 -16.81
CA LEU A 131 3.91 12.30 -17.31
C LEU A 131 4.90 12.64 -18.44
N PRO A 132 4.51 13.49 -19.42
CA PRO A 132 5.39 13.85 -20.54
C PRO A 132 6.79 14.33 -20.13
N PRO A 133 6.97 15.20 -19.11
CA PRO A 133 8.31 15.64 -18.72
C PRO A 133 9.16 14.52 -18.12
N VAL A 134 8.55 13.57 -17.40
CA VAL A 134 9.23 12.38 -16.86
C VAL A 134 9.75 11.49 -17.99
N ARG A 135 8.94 11.31 -19.06
CA ARG A 135 9.37 10.58 -20.26
C ARG A 135 10.54 11.27 -20.96
N ALA A 136 10.55 12.60 -21.04
CA ALA A 136 11.66 13.35 -21.62
C ALA A 136 12.95 13.17 -20.81
N SER A 137 12.88 13.21 -19.48
CA SER A 137 14.04 12.96 -18.61
C SER A 137 14.56 11.51 -18.72
N LEU A 138 13.67 10.53 -18.89
CA LEU A 138 14.05 9.14 -19.18
C LEU A 138 14.73 8.99 -20.55
N GLN A 139 14.21 9.68 -21.57
CA GLN A 139 14.82 9.68 -22.91
C GLN A 139 16.22 10.32 -22.89
N ALA A 140 16.43 11.36 -22.09
CA ALA A 140 17.75 11.98 -21.93
C ALA A 140 18.80 11.02 -21.30
N LEU A 141 18.37 9.95 -20.61
CA LEU A 141 19.26 8.92 -20.08
C LEU A 141 19.65 7.85 -21.10
N GLU A 142 18.98 7.77 -22.24
CA GLU A 142 19.25 6.79 -23.31
C GLU A 142 20.75 6.63 -23.63
N PRO A 143 21.51 7.69 -23.96
CA PRO A 143 22.92 7.54 -24.31
C PRO A 143 23.77 7.02 -23.14
N VAL A 144 23.39 7.32 -21.90
CA VAL A 144 24.09 6.85 -20.69
C VAL A 144 23.82 5.37 -20.47
N LEU A 145 22.55 4.95 -20.61
CA LEU A 145 22.14 3.55 -20.44
C LEU A 145 22.71 2.64 -21.53
N ILE A 146 22.82 3.12 -22.77
CA ILE A 146 23.47 2.38 -23.85
C ILE A 146 24.96 2.16 -23.52
N ARG A 147 25.68 3.21 -23.11
CA ARG A 147 27.10 3.07 -22.69
C ARG A 147 27.24 2.10 -21.51
N LEU A 148 26.38 2.22 -20.51
CA LEU A 148 26.38 1.33 -19.35
C LEU A 148 26.16 -0.13 -19.76
N SER A 149 25.22 -0.40 -20.67
CA SER A 149 24.91 -1.76 -21.13
C SER A 149 26.08 -2.46 -21.84
N GLN A 150 26.97 -1.67 -22.46
CA GLN A 150 28.19 -2.17 -23.10
C GLN A 150 29.29 -2.43 -22.08
N GLN A 151 29.30 -1.70 -20.97
CA GLN A 151 30.33 -1.78 -19.94
C GLN A 151 30.01 -2.80 -18.84
N ASP A 152 28.73 -2.96 -18.48
CA ASP A 152 28.28 -3.80 -17.37
C ASP A 152 27.06 -4.64 -17.78
N GLY A 153 27.30 -5.88 -18.22
CA GLY A 153 26.25 -6.83 -18.59
C GLY A 153 25.31 -7.22 -17.44
N ARG A 154 25.72 -7.01 -16.17
CA ARG A 154 24.88 -7.27 -14.99
C ARG A 154 23.68 -6.34 -14.92
N PHE A 155 23.71 -5.22 -15.65
CA PHE A 155 22.55 -4.38 -15.83
C PHE A 155 21.32 -5.17 -16.29
N PHE A 156 21.47 -6.28 -17.04
CA PHE A 156 20.35 -7.09 -17.52
C PHE A 156 19.96 -8.25 -16.60
N SER A 157 20.91 -8.84 -15.88
CA SER A 157 20.63 -9.99 -15.00
C SER A 157 20.27 -9.57 -13.57
N GLU A 158 20.93 -8.54 -13.01
CA GLU A 158 20.75 -8.16 -11.61
C GLU A 158 19.60 -7.16 -11.44
N ARG A 159 18.55 -7.55 -10.72
CA ARG A 159 17.45 -6.63 -10.34
C ARG A 159 17.93 -5.51 -9.41
N GLN A 160 18.96 -5.77 -8.60
CA GLN A 160 19.52 -4.81 -7.67
C GLN A 160 20.57 -3.89 -8.31
N HIS A 161 20.78 -3.94 -9.63
CA HIS A 161 21.72 -3.05 -10.30
C HIS A 161 21.39 -1.56 -10.03
N PRO A 162 22.35 -0.70 -9.64
CA PRO A 162 22.07 0.69 -9.28
C PRO A 162 21.30 1.50 -10.32
N ALA A 163 21.60 1.30 -11.62
CA ALA A 163 20.86 1.96 -12.69
C ALA A 163 19.41 1.47 -12.81
N ARG A 164 19.14 0.19 -12.56
CA ARG A 164 17.77 -0.36 -12.52
C ARG A 164 17.02 0.15 -11.31
N GLN A 165 17.65 0.15 -10.14
CA GLN A 165 17.07 0.74 -8.93
C GLN A 165 16.73 2.21 -9.13
N PHE A 166 17.63 2.98 -9.76
CA PHE A 166 17.36 4.38 -10.11
C PHE A 166 16.12 4.51 -11.01
N LEU A 167 16.04 3.76 -12.11
CA LEU A 167 14.87 3.80 -13.01
C LEU A 167 13.58 3.39 -12.29
N ASP A 168 13.61 2.32 -11.48
CA ASP A 168 12.45 1.86 -10.70
C ASP A 168 12.00 2.93 -9.70
N ARG A 169 12.93 3.54 -8.96
CA ARG A 169 12.62 4.59 -7.98
C ARG A 169 12.03 5.84 -8.63
N MET A 170 12.63 6.32 -9.73
CA MET A 170 12.13 7.52 -10.42
C MET A 170 10.77 7.26 -11.07
N THR A 171 10.59 6.12 -11.73
CA THR A 171 9.30 5.77 -12.34
C THR A 171 8.24 5.54 -11.27
N HIS A 172 8.54 4.83 -10.19
CA HIS A 172 7.61 4.61 -9.08
C HIS A 172 7.20 5.92 -8.41
N ARG A 173 8.15 6.82 -8.11
CA ARG A 173 7.83 8.11 -7.48
C ARG A 173 7.07 9.03 -8.43
N SER A 174 7.33 8.96 -9.74
CA SER A 174 6.58 9.73 -10.74
C SER A 174 5.11 9.31 -10.81
N LEU A 175 4.80 8.04 -10.49
CA LEU A 175 3.41 7.59 -10.39
C LEU A 175 2.65 8.30 -9.27
N ALA A 176 3.28 9.00 -8.34
CA ALA A 176 2.56 9.72 -7.29
C ALA A 176 1.78 10.95 -7.81
N TYR A 177 2.00 11.35 -9.07
CA TYR A 177 1.44 12.56 -9.66
C TYR A 177 0.55 12.21 -10.86
N ALA A 178 -0.69 12.71 -10.86
CA ALA A 178 -1.63 12.55 -11.97
C ALA A 178 -1.41 13.58 -13.09
N ALA A 179 -0.88 14.76 -12.74
CA ALA A 179 -0.67 15.88 -13.63
C ALA A 179 0.57 16.71 -13.21
N ALA A 180 1.07 17.55 -14.12
CA ALA A 180 2.30 18.33 -13.91
C ALA A 180 2.11 19.55 -12.99
N ASP A 181 0.86 19.95 -12.75
CA ASP A 181 0.46 20.98 -11.79
C ASP A 181 0.20 20.41 -10.39
N ALA A 182 0.23 19.07 -10.23
CA ALA A 182 0.01 18.43 -8.95
C ALA A 182 0.99 18.94 -7.87
N PRO A 183 0.53 19.15 -6.62
CA PRO A 183 1.38 19.63 -5.54
C PRO A 183 2.60 18.72 -5.35
N GLY A 184 3.79 19.32 -5.29
CA GLY A 184 5.06 18.59 -5.12
C GLY A 184 5.71 18.10 -6.42
N TYR A 185 4.99 18.05 -7.56
CA TYR A 185 5.54 17.54 -8.82
C TYR A 185 6.74 18.36 -9.31
N VAL A 186 6.64 19.68 -9.34
CA VAL A 186 7.71 20.58 -9.81
C VAL A 186 9.01 20.35 -9.03
N ARG A 187 8.91 20.13 -7.72
CA ARG A 187 10.05 19.83 -6.86
C ARG A 187 10.66 18.47 -7.22
N PHE A 188 9.83 17.43 -7.39
CA PHE A 188 10.27 16.11 -7.83
C PHE A 188 10.97 16.15 -9.19
N GLN A 189 10.35 16.80 -10.19
CA GLN A 189 10.89 16.91 -11.54
C GLN A 189 12.25 17.62 -11.53
N LYS A 190 12.42 18.68 -10.73
CA LYS A 190 13.72 19.35 -10.56
C LYS A 190 14.80 18.41 -9.99
N TYR A 191 14.47 17.58 -9.00
CA TYR A 191 15.41 16.56 -8.50
C TYR A 191 15.75 15.53 -9.58
N PHE A 192 14.77 15.12 -10.39
CA PHE A 192 15.00 14.20 -11.49
C PHE A 192 15.91 14.79 -12.56
N ASP A 193 15.63 15.99 -13.04
CA ASP A 193 16.42 16.65 -14.07
C ASP A 193 17.86 16.91 -13.61
N ASN A 194 18.05 17.28 -12.34
CA ASN A 194 19.38 17.41 -11.75
C ASN A 194 20.13 16.07 -11.73
N ALA A 195 19.47 14.98 -11.32
CA ALA A 195 20.07 13.65 -11.31
C ALA A 195 20.46 13.19 -12.73
N VAL A 196 19.57 13.40 -13.71
CA VAL A 196 19.83 13.10 -15.12
C VAL A 196 21.01 13.93 -15.64
N SER A 197 21.05 15.23 -15.36
CA SER A 197 22.15 16.10 -15.78
C SER A 197 23.50 15.62 -15.24
N VAL A 198 23.55 15.16 -13.99
CA VAL A 198 24.79 14.60 -13.39
C VAL A 198 25.19 13.28 -14.06
N LEU A 199 24.23 12.42 -14.39
CA LEU A 199 24.49 11.14 -15.05
C LEU A 199 24.95 11.32 -16.51
N VAL A 200 24.33 12.25 -17.24
CA VAL A 200 24.66 12.55 -18.64
C VAL A 200 26.01 13.26 -18.75
N GLY A 201 26.31 14.21 -17.86
CA GLY A 201 27.60 14.91 -17.82
C GLY A 201 28.75 14.11 -17.21
N GLY A 202 28.46 12.97 -16.58
CA GLY A 202 29.44 12.10 -15.93
C GLY A 202 29.88 10.90 -16.79
N ALA A 203 30.64 9.99 -16.17
CA ALA A 203 31.08 8.75 -16.81
C ALA A 203 29.92 7.82 -17.18
N GLY A 204 28.82 7.88 -16.41
CA GLY A 204 27.64 7.03 -16.66
C GLY A 204 27.82 5.58 -16.21
N ASP A 205 28.82 5.31 -15.38
CA ASP A 205 29.15 3.98 -14.87
C ASP A 205 28.29 3.60 -13.65
N THR A 206 28.34 2.31 -13.28
CA THR A 206 27.61 1.75 -12.14
C THR A 206 27.85 2.51 -10.83
N GLN A 207 29.08 3.02 -10.62
CA GLN A 207 29.42 3.80 -9.43
C GLN A 207 28.77 5.19 -9.41
N THR A 208 28.69 5.86 -10.56
CA THR A 208 28.01 7.16 -10.66
C THR A 208 26.51 7.01 -10.37
N PHE A 209 25.86 5.98 -10.93
CA PHE A 209 24.46 5.65 -10.59
C PHE A 209 24.28 5.38 -9.09
N ALA A 210 25.16 4.56 -8.48
CA ALA A 210 25.08 4.27 -7.06
C ALA A 210 25.29 5.50 -6.16
N ARG A 211 26.10 6.47 -6.60
CA ARG A 211 26.33 7.74 -5.87
C ARG A 211 25.12 8.66 -5.98
N VAL A 212 24.55 8.80 -7.17
CA VAL A 212 23.34 9.62 -7.40
C VAL A 212 22.16 9.04 -6.64
N LEU A 213 21.97 7.71 -6.70
CA LEU A 213 20.91 7.01 -5.99
C LEU A 213 21.00 7.23 -4.47
N ARG A 214 22.19 7.03 -3.86
CA ARG A 214 22.40 7.31 -2.43
C ARG A 214 22.05 8.75 -2.04
N LYS A 215 22.50 9.73 -2.82
CA LYS A 215 22.17 11.15 -2.54
C LYS A 215 20.67 11.42 -2.58
N LEU A 216 19.95 10.78 -3.49
CA LEU A 216 18.49 10.90 -3.58
C LEU A 216 17.81 10.20 -2.40
N ASP A 217 18.23 8.97 -2.08
CA ASP A 217 17.71 8.20 -0.94
C ASP A 217 17.94 8.96 0.37
N ASP A 218 19.12 9.53 0.60
CA ASP A 218 19.43 10.33 1.79
C ASP A 218 18.55 11.59 1.87
N ALA A 219 18.32 12.26 0.73
CA ALA A 219 17.48 13.45 0.66
C ALA A 219 16.00 13.13 0.95
N TRP A 220 15.54 11.93 0.60
CA TRP A 220 14.17 11.50 0.80
C TRP A 220 13.95 10.76 2.12
N ALA A 221 14.99 10.17 2.72
CA ALA A 221 14.88 9.33 3.90
C ALA A 221 14.20 10.05 5.07
N GLN A 222 14.52 11.34 5.28
CA GLN A 222 13.90 12.12 6.35
C GLN A 222 12.41 12.40 6.09
N GLU A 223 12.05 12.74 4.85
CA GLU A 223 10.66 13.02 4.47
C GLU A 223 9.81 11.72 4.50
N GLU A 224 10.35 10.63 3.98
CA GLU A 224 9.72 9.31 4.01
C GLU A 224 9.58 8.76 5.43
N ALA A 225 10.58 8.92 6.29
CA ALA A 225 10.49 8.51 7.69
C ALA A 225 9.40 9.30 8.45
N ALA A 226 9.36 10.62 8.26
CA ALA A 226 8.33 11.47 8.88
C ALA A 226 6.92 11.15 8.35
N GLN A 227 6.80 10.83 7.05
CA GLN A 227 5.54 10.41 6.45
C GLN A 227 5.11 9.03 6.96
N GLN A 228 6.03 8.08 7.07
CA GLN A 228 5.78 6.74 7.56
C GLN A 228 5.37 6.74 9.04
N GLN A 229 5.99 7.60 9.85
CA GLN A 229 5.63 7.76 11.26
C GLN A 229 4.20 8.29 11.40
N ARG A 230 3.87 9.39 10.69
CA ARG A 230 2.51 9.94 10.68
C ARG A 230 1.48 8.92 10.18
N ALA A 231 1.82 8.17 9.13
CA ALA A 231 0.96 7.10 8.61
C ALA A 231 0.75 5.98 9.64
N SER A 232 1.79 5.60 10.38
CA SER A 232 1.71 4.58 11.44
C SER A 232 0.83 5.03 12.61
N GLU A 233 0.97 6.27 13.05
CA GLU A 233 0.14 6.86 14.11
C GLU A 233 -1.33 6.96 13.68
N ALA A 234 -1.59 7.46 12.47
CA ALA A 234 -2.93 7.50 11.87
C ALA A 234 -3.54 6.09 11.77
N ALA A 235 -2.78 5.10 11.29
CA ALA A 235 -3.23 3.71 11.19
C ALA A 235 -3.58 3.10 12.56
N ARG A 236 -2.81 3.42 13.61
CA ARG A 236 -3.12 3.00 14.99
C ARG A 236 -4.42 3.62 15.50
N GLY A 237 -4.64 4.90 15.23
CA GLY A 237 -5.90 5.58 15.54
C GLY A 237 -7.10 4.92 14.84
N LEU A 238 -6.98 4.66 13.54
CA LEU A 238 -8.01 3.97 12.77
C LEU A 238 -8.28 2.55 13.27
N LEU A 239 -7.25 1.80 13.67
CA LEU A 239 -7.41 0.46 14.23
C LEU A 239 -8.17 0.49 15.57
N ARG A 240 -7.84 1.45 16.43
CA ARG A 240 -8.57 1.66 17.70
C ARG A 240 -10.03 2.01 17.43
N ALA A 241 -10.28 2.91 16.48
CA ALA A 241 -11.64 3.26 16.06
C ALA A 241 -12.40 2.04 15.51
N GLU A 242 -11.77 1.20 14.69
CA GLU A 242 -12.37 -0.05 14.19
C GLU A 242 -12.74 -1.00 15.33
N GLN A 243 -11.81 -1.25 16.26
CA GLN A 243 -12.05 -2.11 17.43
C GLN A 243 -13.22 -1.59 18.27
N ARG A 244 -13.26 -0.27 18.50
CA ARG A 244 -14.34 0.38 19.24
C ARG A 244 -15.68 0.20 18.55
N ASN A 245 -15.75 0.45 17.24
CA ASN A 245 -16.99 0.29 16.48
C ASN A 245 -17.48 -1.16 16.48
N LEU A 246 -16.59 -2.14 16.30
CA LEU A 246 -16.97 -3.56 16.33
C LEU A 246 -17.49 -4.00 17.70
N LEU A 247 -16.93 -3.46 18.78
CA LEU A 247 -17.38 -3.76 20.13
C LEU A 247 -18.69 -3.02 20.45
N ALA A 248 -18.80 -1.76 20.05
CA ALA A 248 -20.04 -0.99 20.15
C ALA A 248 -21.20 -1.68 19.41
N GLN A 249 -20.99 -2.16 18.18
CA GLN A 249 -22.00 -2.93 17.45
C GLN A 249 -22.45 -4.20 18.18
N ARG A 250 -21.54 -4.90 18.87
CA ARG A 250 -21.90 -6.05 19.72
C ARG A 250 -22.74 -5.62 20.91
N LEU A 251 -22.37 -4.54 21.59
CA LEU A 251 -23.13 -3.99 22.72
C LEU A 251 -24.51 -3.50 22.27
N SER A 252 -24.61 -2.82 21.13
CA SER A 252 -25.88 -2.37 20.56
C SER A 252 -26.85 -3.52 20.26
N LYS A 253 -26.34 -4.69 19.82
CA LYS A 253 -27.14 -5.90 19.63
C LYS A 253 -27.61 -6.47 20.96
N GLN A 254 -26.72 -6.55 21.96
CA GLN A 254 -27.10 -6.99 23.31
C GLN A 254 -28.15 -6.07 23.94
N PHE A 255 -28.05 -4.76 23.72
CA PHE A 255 -29.08 -3.81 24.17
C PHE A 255 -30.39 -4.00 23.43
N ALA A 256 -30.38 -4.23 22.12
CA ALA A 256 -31.62 -4.51 21.39
C ALA A 256 -32.40 -5.69 22.02
N GLU A 257 -31.72 -6.81 22.28
CA GLU A 257 -32.33 -7.99 22.91
C GLU A 257 -32.89 -7.71 24.31
N ARG A 258 -32.19 -6.90 25.12
CA ARG A 258 -32.66 -6.53 26.47
C ARG A 258 -33.83 -5.56 26.44
N LEU A 259 -33.81 -4.62 25.49
CA LEU A 259 -34.82 -3.56 25.36
C LEU A 259 -36.13 -4.09 24.79
N ASP A 260 -36.11 -5.15 23.97
CA ASP A 260 -37.32 -5.78 23.44
C ASP A 260 -38.26 -6.29 24.56
N ALA A 261 -37.72 -6.60 25.74
CA ALA A 261 -38.47 -7.07 26.90
C ALA A 261 -39.10 -5.93 27.74
N ILE A 262 -38.73 -4.66 27.52
CA ILE A 262 -39.07 -3.53 28.38
C ILE A 262 -39.61 -2.38 27.53
N GLN A 263 -40.72 -1.75 27.93
CA GLN A 263 -41.20 -0.55 27.24
C GLN A 263 -40.33 0.66 27.58
N VAL A 264 -39.45 1.03 26.65
CA VAL A 264 -38.50 2.14 26.76
C VAL A 264 -38.79 3.16 25.65
N PRO A 265 -38.78 4.48 25.94
CA PRO A 265 -38.93 5.51 24.91
C PRO A 265 -37.86 5.45 23.80
N ASP A 266 -38.25 5.73 22.56
CA ASP A 266 -37.39 5.59 21.38
C ASP A 266 -36.08 6.40 21.49
N PHE A 267 -36.12 7.59 22.10
CA PHE A 267 -34.92 8.42 22.28
C PHE A 267 -33.86 7.73 23.16
N ALA A 268 -34.29 7.00 24.20
CA ALA A 268 -33.39 6.28 25.09
C ALA A 268 -32.87 4.99 24.43
N VAL A 269 -33.71 4.31 23.63
CA VAL A 269 -33.29 3.16 22.82
C VAL A 269 -32.21 3.58 21.81
N ALA A 270 -32.44 4.66 21.07
CA ALA A 270 -31.50 5.20 20.09
C ALA A 270 -30.17 5.63 20.75
N PHE A 271 -30.25 6.25 21.94
CA PHE A 271 -29.06 6.63 22.71
C PHE A 271 -28.23 5.42 23.17
N LEU A 272 -28.88 4.42 23.78
CA LEU A 272 -28.21 3.23 24.30
C LEU A 272 -27.58 2.40 23.19
N ARG A 273 -28.28 2.23 22.06
CA ARG A 273 -27.80 1.46 20.91
C ARG A 273 -26.81 2.23 20.02
N GLY A 274 -26.64 3.52 20.23
CA GLY A 274 -25.74 4.36 19.43
C GLY A 274 -24.60 4.92 20.29
N PRO A 275 -24.66 6.21 20.70
CA PRO A 275 -23.58 6.87 21.42
C PRO A 275 -23.13 6.14 22.69
N TRP A 276 -24.05 5.59 23.49
CA TRP A 276 -23.66 4.96 24.76
C TRP A 276 -22.92 3.64 24.56
N ALA A 277 -23.29 2.84 23.55
CA ALA A 277 -22.54 1.66 23.16
C ALA A 277 -21.08 1.99 22.76
N GLN A 278 -20.84 3.16 22.15
CA GLN A 278 -19.48 3.65 21.85
C GLN A 278 -18.71 4.05 23.11
N VAL A 279 -19.37 4.66 24.11
CA VAL A 279 -18.75 5.00 25.41
C VAL A 279 -18.31 3.74 26.15
N LEU A 280 -19.19 2.75 26.22
CA LEU A 280 -18.89 1.45 26.84
C LEU A 280 -17.76 0.73 26.11
N ALA A 281 -17.74 0.81 24.77
CA ALA A 281 -16.66 0.25 23.99
C ALA A 281 -15.32 0.93 24.26
N GLU A 282 -15.32 2.25 24.32
CA GLU A 282 -14.15 3.05 24.67
C GLU A 282 -13.66 2.74 26.08
N ALA A 283 -14.55 2.57 27.06
CA ALA A 283 -14.18 2.17 28.41
C ALA A 283 -13.53 0.78 28.41
N GLN A 284 -14.14 -0.23 27.80
CA GLN A 284 -13.60 -1.60 27.78
C GLN A 284 -12.23 -1.69 27.09
N LEU A 285 -12.00 -0.94 26.02
CA LEU A 285 -10.70 -0.93 25.33
C LEU A 285 -9.59 -0.27 26.16
N ASN A 286 -9.93 0.68 27.03
CA ASN A 286 -8.96 1.35 27.90
C ASN A 286 -8.65 0.56 29.18
N PHE A 287 -9.53 -0.35 29.59
CA PHE A 287 -9.43 -1.06 30.87
C PHE A 287 -9.42 -2.58 30.64
N ALA A 288 -8.29 -3.09 30.15
CA ALA A 288 -8.06 -4.52 29.96
C ALA A 288 -7.73 -5.28 31.27
N ASP A 289 -7.59 -4.57 32.38
CA ASP A 289 -7.08 -5.10 33.67
C ASP A 289 -8.12 -5.90 34.49
N GLY A 290 -9.26 -6.26 33.89
CA GLY A 290 -10.31 -7.04 34.56
C GLY A 290 -11.19 -6.27 35.54
N THR A 291 -11.13 -4.93 35.54
CA THR A 291 -12.09 -4.10 36.30
C THR A 291 -13.46 -4.18 35.64
N VAL A 292 -14.49 -4.50 36.45
CA VAL A 292 -15.82 -4.88 35.94
C VAL A 292 -16.64 -3.70 35.40
N ASP A 293 -16.40 -2.48 35.89
CA ASP A 293 -17.04 -1.25 35.37
C ASP A 293 -16.27 0.04 35.77
N PRO A 294 -15.12 0.29 35.15
CA PRO A 294 -14.31 1.47 35.45
C PRO A 294 -15.04 2.75 35.01
N GLY A 295 -15.55 3.48 35.99
CA GLY A 295 -16.30 4.73 35.78
C GLY A 295 -17.81 4.62 35.93
N GLY A 296 -18.36 3.43 36.23
CA GLY A 296 -19.79 3.25 36.48
C GLY A 296 -20.67 3.35 35.22
N TYR A 297 -20.08 3.14 34.03
CA TYR A 297 -20.80 3.33 32.76
C TYR A 297 -21.79 2.20 32.46
N MET A 298 -21.49 0.97 32.91
CA MET A 298 -22.44 -0.15 32.83
C MET A 298 -23.55 0.02 33.86
N ALA A 299 -23.23 0.39 35.10
CA ALA A 299 -24.22 0.67 36.13
C ALA A 299 -25.21 1.77 35.71
N LEU A 300 -24.71 2.80 35.00
CA LEU A 300 -25.54 3.86 34.44
C LEU A 300 -26.62 3.37 33.49
N VAL A 301 -26.41 2.26 32.78
CA VAL A 301 -27.42 1.71 31.86
C VAL A 301 -28.65 1.27 32.65
N ASP A 302 -28.46 0.57 33.76
CA ASP A 302 -29.57 0.08 34.58
C ASP A 302 -30.32 1.24 35.24
N ASP A 303 -29.58 2.24 35.73
CA ASP A 303 -30.14 3.47 36.30
C ASP A 303 -30.90 4.27 35.24
N LEU A 304 -30.37 4.41 34.02
CA LEU A 304 -31.03 5.09 32.92
C LEU A 304 -32.32 4.36 32.53
N LEU A 305 -32.28 3.03 32.38
CA LEU A 305 -33.44 2.20 32.05
C LEU A 305 -34.54 2.30 33.10
N TRP A 306 -34.18 2.37 34.37
CA TRP A 306 -35.14 2.62 35.44
C TRP A 306 -35.72 4.05 35.35
N SER A 307 -34.87 5.05 35.07
CA SER A 307 -35.24 6.46 35.01
C SER A 307 -36.15 6.85 33.83
N VAL A 308 -36.27 6.00 32.81
CA VAL A 308 -37.11 6.25 31.63
C VAL A 308 -38.45 5.50 31.67
N GLN A 309 -38.80 4.91 32.82
CA GLN A 309 -40.05 4.20 33.04
C GLN A 309 -40.97 4.99 33.98
N LEU A 310 -41.83 5.86 33.41
CA LEU A 310 -42.72 6.75 34.18
C LEU A 310 -43.52 6.02 35.28
N ARG A 311 -43.97 4.78 35.02
CA ARG A 311 -44.67 3.97 36.03
C ARG A 311 -43.78 3.73 37.25
N LEU A 312 -42.55 3.26 37.08
CA LEU A 312 -41.63 2.99 38.19
C LEU A 312 -41.24 4.27 38.94
N ILE A 313 -40.98 5.35 38.20
CA ILE A 313 -40.60 6.64 38.79
C ILE A 313 -41.72 7.18 39.70
N ARG A 314 -42.98 7.10 39.27
CA ARG A 314 -44.13 7.57 40.05
C ARG A 314 -44.26 6.84 41.40
N HIS A 315 -43.83 5.59 41.49
CA HIS A 315 -43.83 4.83 42.75
C HIS A 315 -42.68 5.24 43.69
N ASN A 316 -41.56 5.76 43.18
CA ASN A 316 -40.42 6.17 43.99
C ASN A 316 -39.72 7.42 43.43
N ARG A 317 -40.39 8.57 43.55
CA ARG A 317 -39.86 9.87 43.08
C ARG A 317 -38.59 10.31 43.82
N ALA A 318 -38.47 9.96 45.10
CA ALA A 318 -37.32 10.30 45.92
C ALA A 318 -36.02 9.68 45.37
N ARG A 319 -36.08 8.42 44.90
CA ARG A 319 -34.94 7.77 44.24
C ARG A 319 -34.49 8.52 42.98
N LEU A 320 -35.44 8.99 42.16
CA LEU A 320 -35.09 9.75 40.95
C LEU A 320 -34.32 11.03 41.30
N VAL A 321 -34.81 11.82 42.27
CA VAL A 321 -34.15 13.08 42.69
C VAL A 321 -32.73 12.83 43.21
N GLN A 322 -32.50 11.72 43.90
CA GLN A 322 -31.19 11.35 44.41
C GLN A 322 -30.22 10.89 43.31
N MET A 323 -30.72 10.20 42.29
CA MET A 323 -29.90 9.54 41.27
C MET A 323 -29.56 10.43 40.07
N VAL A 324 -30.46 11.36 39.71
CA VAL A 324 -30.31 12.20 38.50
C VAL A 324 -29.00 13.01 38.47
N PRO A 325 -28.56 13.68 39.55
CA PRO A 325 -27.32 14.47 39.51
C PRO A 325 -26.09 13.64 39.10
N ASP A 326 -25.88 12.49 39.75
CA ASP A 326 -24.74 11.61 39.46
C ASP A 326 -24.85 10.95 38.08
N MET A 327 -26.08 10.61 37.66
CA MET A 327 -26.34 10.06 36.35
C MET A 327 -25.96 11.06 35.25
N LEU A 328 -26.36 12.34 35.37
CA LEU A 328 -26.03 13.39 34.40
C LEU A 328 -24.52 13.66 34.32
N VAL A 329 -23.82 13.66 35.46
CA VAL A 329 -22.36 13.81 35.50
C VAL A 329 -21.67 12.64 34.77
N THR A 330 -22.14 11.42 35.00
CA THR A 330 -21.58 10.21 34.38
C THR A 330 -21.86 10.17 32.87
N LEU A 331 -23.07 10.56 32.44
CA LEU A 331 -23.44 10.70 31.03
C LEU A 331 -22.50 11.67 30.30
N ARG A 332 -22.32 12.89 30.85
CA ARG A 332 -21.44 13.92 30.26
C ARG A 332 -20.01 13.43 30.15
N ARG A 333 -19.47 12.88 31.26
CA ARG A 333 -18.11 12.32 31.27
C ARG A 333 -17.94 11.22 30.22
N GLY A 334 -18.91 10.33 30.08
CA GLY A 334 -18.87 9.27 29.07
C GLY A 334 -18.84 9.82 27.64
N LEU A 335 -19.74 10.74 27.32
CA LEU A 335 -19.88 11.34 25.99
C LEU A 335 -18.66 12.20 25.61
N GLU A 336 -18.07 12.92 26.57
CA GLU A 336 -16.82 13.67 26.37
C GLU A 336 -15.65 12.77 25.98
N ARG A 337 -15.56 11.55 26.53
CA ARG A 337 -14.47 10.60 26.21
C ARG A 337 -14.44 10.18 24.76
N ILE A 338 -15.60 10.11 24.11
CA ILE A 338 -15.70 9.79 22.67
C ILE A 338 -15.77 11.05 21.80
N SER A 339 -15.56 12.23 22.40
CA SER A 339 -15.73 13.55 21.76
C SER A 339 -17.07 13.70 21.05
N TYR A 340 -18.16 13.28 21.72
CA TYR A 340 -19.49 13.39 21.17
C TYR A 340 -19.88 14.88 20.97
N PRO A 341 -20.58 15.26 19.88
CA PRO A 341 -20.91 16.65 19.60
C PRO A 341 -21.72 17.29 20.73
N GLN A 342 -21.28 18.46 21.20
CA GLN A 342 -21.87 19.17 22.34
C GLN A 342 -23.35 19.51 22.12
N GLU A 343 -23.71 19.91 20.90
CA GLU A 343 -25.10 20.21 20.50
C GLU A 343 -26.02 19.00 20.65
N ARG A 344 -25.53 17.82 20.23
CA ARG A 344 -26.29 16.56 20.33
C ARG A 344 -26.36 16.06 21.77
N MET A 345 -25.30 16.26 22.55
CA MET A 345 -25.31 15.95 23.98
C MET A 345 -26.35 16.80 24.71
N ALA A 346 -26.37 18.12 24.49
CA ALA A 346 -27.35 19.02 25.09
C ALA A 346 -28.78 18.61 24.75
N ALA A 347 -29.08 18.38 23.46
CA ALA A 347 -30.40 17.95 23.01
C ALA A 347 -30.89 16.66 23.69
N PHE A 348 -30.01 15.67 23.88
CA PHE A 348 -30.35 14.43 24.57
C PHE A 348 -30.62 14.67 26.08
N LEU A 349 -29.78 15.46 26.74
CA LEU A 349 -29.95 15.76 28.17
C LEU A 349 -31.25 16.54 28.42
N ASP A 350 -31.58 17.50 27.56
CA ASP A 350 -32.82 18.28 27.65
C ASP A 350 -34.06 17.39 27.44
N ALA A 351 -34.00 16.46 26.49
CA ALA A 351 -35.07 15.47 26.28
C ALA A 351 -35.24 14.55 27.50
N LEU A 352 -34.13 14.13 28.13
CA LEU A 352 -34.16 13.30 29.33
C LEU A 352 -34.75 14.05 30.53
N ILE A 353 -34.34 15.31 30.75
CA ILE A 353 -34.88 16.17 31.82
C ILE A 353 -36.37 16.41 31.61
N SER A 354 -36.77 16.79 30.39
CA SER A 354 -38.19 17.00 30.04
C SER A 354 -39.02 15.74 30.29
N PHE A 355 -38.46 14.55 30.01
CA PHE A 355 -39.13 13.28 30.31
C PHE A 355 -39.27 13.03 31.82
N HIS A 356 -38.24 13.34 32.62
CA HIS A 356 -38.29 13.18 34.08
C HIS A 356 -39.30 14.12 34.74
N GLU A 357 -39.47 15.34 34.23
CA GLU A 357 -40.46 16.30 34.73
C GLU A 357 -41.91 15.78 34.63
N GLN A 358 -42.24 15.01 33.58
CA GLN A 358 -43.56 14.39 33.39
C GLN A 358 -43.94 13.39 34.51
N ALA A 359 -42.97 12.92 35.30
CA ALA A 359 -43.25 12.05 36.44
C ALA A 359 -43.75 12.82 37.68
N PHE A 360 -43.52 14.12 37.74
CA PHE A 360 -43.92 15.02 38.83
C PHE A 360 -45.23 15.75 38.55
N ASP A 361 -45.63 15.87 37.29
CA ASP A 361 -46.86 16.55 36.91
C ASP A 361 -48.03 15.56 36.69
N PRO A 362 -49.07 15.56 37.55
CA PRO A 362 -50.20 14.65 37.43
C PRO A 362 -51.14 14.98 36.25
N ALA A 363 -51.07 16.18 35.68
CA ALA A 363 -51.97 16.65 34.61
C ALA A 363 -51.54 16.27 33.19
N LEU A 364 -50.27 15.90 32.99
CA LEU A 364 -49.69 15.47 31.70
C LEU A 364 -49.81 13.95 31.48
N ALA A 365 -50.85 13.33 32.06
CA ALA A 365 -51.12 11.92 31.88
C ALA A 365 -51.63 11.65 30.45
N GLU A 366 -50.77 10.98 29.68
CA GLU A 366 -51.01 10.45 28.33
C GLU A 366 -50.89 11.47 27.19
N GLY A 367 -49.71 11.50 26.57
CA GLY A 367 -49.57 11.93 25.17
C GLY A 367 -48.93 13.29 24.90
N ALA A 368 -48.31 13.95 25.88
CA ALA A 368 -47.47 15.11 25.57
C ALA A 368 -46.26 14.65 24.74
N PRO A 369 -46.09 15.14 23.50
CA PRO A 369 -44.93 14.77 22.69
C PRO A 369 -43.68 15.28 23.41
N VAL A 370 -42.76 14.36 23.73
CA VAL A 370 -41.38 14.75 24.03
C VAL A 370 -40.94 15.64 22.87
N PRO A 371 -40.38 16.85 23.12
CA PRO A 371 -39.86 17.69 22.06
C PRO A 371 -39.03 16.82 21.12
N GLY A 372 -39.46 16.73 19.86
CA GLY A 372 -38.79 15.86 18.90
C GLY A 372 -37.31 16.23 18.88
N LEU A 373 -36.44 15.26 19.21
CA LEU A 373 -35.01 15.41 18.94
C LEU A 373 -34.92 15.92 17.50
N PRO A 374 -34.35 17.12 17.27
CA PRO A 374 -34.50 17.82 16.00
C PRO A 374 -33.85 16.99 14.90
N ASP A 375 -34.66 16.23 14.15
CA ASP A 375 -34.28 15.21 13.14
C ASP A 375 -32.80 14.88 13.20
N ALA A 376 -32.38 14.44 14.40
CA ALA A 376 -30.98 14.31 14.67
C ALA A 376 -30.70 13.01 13.96
N GLN A 377 -30.07 13.10 12.80
CA GLN A 377 -29.32 12.02 12.20
C GLN A 377 -28.32 11.56 13.26
N ALA A 378 -28.82 10.81 14.25
CA ALA A 378 -28.08 9.77 14.91
C ALA A 378 -27.38 9.08 13.75
N PRO A 379 -26.04 8.97 13.81
CA PRO A 379 -25.38 8.10 12.85
C PRO A 379 -26.21 6.82 12.87
N ALA A 380 -26.66 6.35 11.70
CA ALA A 380 -27.36 5.07 11.63
C ALA A 380 -26.60 4.09 12.53
N ALA A 381 -27.26 3.20 13.27
CA ALA A 381 -26.58 2.33 14.23
C ALA A 381 -25.39 1.53 13.61
N ASP A 382 -25.29 1.53 12.28
CA ASP A 382 -24.24 0.93 11.45
C ASP A 382 -23.19 1.91 10.88
N ALA A 383 -23.26 3.22 11.17
CA ALA A 383 -22.31 4.21 10.70
C ALA A 383 -20.98 4.11 11.48
N PHE A 384 -19.86 4.07 10.75
CA PHE A 384 -18.53 3.94 11.32
C PHE A 384 -18.12 5.23 12.03
N TRP A 385 -18.03 5.20 13.37
CA TRP A 385 -17.73 6.37 14.19
C TRP A 385 -16.23 6.55 14.43
N VAL A 386 -15.66 7.66 13.94
CA VAL A 386 -14.27 8.05 14.17
C VAL A 386 -14.27 9.34 15.00
N VAL A 387 -13.41 9.41 16.03
CA VAL A 387 -13.28 10.64 16.82
C VAL A 387 -12.70 11.75 15.96
N GLN A 388 -13.11 13.01 16.17
CA GLN A 388 -12.68 14.13 15.32
C GLN A 388 -11.15 14.31 15.25
N SER A 389 -10.42 14.07 16.34
CA SER A 389 -8.95 14.08 16.33
C SER A 389 -8.37 12.95 15.47
N GLU A 390 -8.82 11.71 15.67
CA GLU A 390 -8.42 10.55 14.86
C GLU A 390 -8.74 10.76 13.38
N ALA A 391 -9.90 11.35 13.09
CA ALA A 391 -10.33 11.70 11.74
C ALA A 391 -9.43 12.76 11.10
N SER A 392 -9.03 13.77 11.88
CA SER A 392 -8.12 14.82 11.41
C SER A 392 -6.71 14.28 11.14
N ASP A 393 -6.19 13.46 12.03
CA ASP A 393 -4.84 12.87 11.93
C ASP A 393 -4.73 11.87 10.77
N SER A 394 -5.81 11.13 10.50
CA SER A 394 -5.88 10.13 9.42
C SER A 394 -6.49 10.65 8.12
N GLY A 395 -6.95 11.90 8.08
CA GLY A 395 -7.69 12.45 6.94
C GLY A 395 -8.93 11.64 6.58
N PHE A 396 -9.70 11.22 7.59
CA PHE A 396 -10.90 10.39 7.42
C PHE A 396 -11.99 11.16 6.67
N MET A 397 -12.53 10.52 5.64
CA MET A 397 -13.57 11.07 4.78
C MET A 397 -14.89 10.32 4.99
N ASP A 398 -15.90 11.06 5.44
CA ASP A 398 -17.27 10.58 5.47
C ASP A 398 -17.91 10.60 4.08
N ALA A 399 -19.00 9.85 3.94
CA ALA A 399 -19.76 9.78 2.69
C ALA A 399 -20.32 11.15 2.23
N ASP A 400 -20.42 12.12 3.13
CA ASP A 400 -20.89 13.48 2.80
C ASP A 400 -19.78 14.38 2.25
N ALA A 401 -18.49 13.99 2.38
CA ALA A 401 -17.36 14.71 1.78
C ALA A 401 -17.24 14.48 0.26
N LEU A 402 -18.15 13.70 -0.33
CA LEU A 402 -18.22 13.37 -1.75
C LEU A 402 -18.77 14.54 -2.56
N GLN A 403 -17.94 15.55 -2.82
CA GLN A 403 -18.27 16.60 -3.79
C GLN A 403 -17.86 16.18 -5.20
N GLY A 404 -18.75 16.48 -6.15
CA GLY A 404 -18.87 15.86 -7.48
C GLY A 404 -17.59 15.77 -8.31
N ALA A 405 -17.57 14.79 -9.21
CA ALA A 405 -16.45 14.57 -10.12
C ALA A 405 -16.21 15.80 -11.01
N PRO A 406 -14.95 16.23 -11.22
CA PRO A 406 -14.65 17.21 -12.26
C PRO A 406 -15.03 16.63 -13.62
N GLU A 407 -15.73 17.40 -14.45
CA GLU A 407 -16.28 16.98 -15.75
C GLU A 407 -15.21 16.70 -16.84
N GLN A 408 -13.91 16.76 -16.54
CA GLN A 408 -12.88 16.60 -17.56
C GLN A 408 -12.38 15.15 -17.68
N GLY A 409 -12.92 14.48 -18.70
CA GLY A 409 -12.15 13.80 -19.74
C GLY A 409 -11.11 12.75 -19.31
N ALA A 410 -11.51 11.48 -19.34
CA ALA A 410 -10.85 10.43 -20.11
C ALA A 410 -11.51 9.10 -19.75
N VAL A 411 -11.82 8.32 -20.79
CA VAL A 411 -12.35 6.95 -20.71
C VAL A 411 -11.35 6.09 -19.94
N ALA A 412 -11.51 6.03 -18.61
CA ALA A 412 -10.71 5.15 -17.77
C ALA A 412 -11.38 3.79 -17.75
N ASP A 413 -10.71 2.85 -18.40
CA ASP A 413 -10.81 1.41 -18.28
C ASP A 413 -11.54 1.00 -16.99
N ARG A 414 -12.84 0.66 -17.11
CA ARG A 414 -13.66 0.12 -16.02
C ARG A 414 -13.19 -1.31 -15.74
N ARG A 415 -11.93 -1.48 -15.33
CA ARG A 415 -11.43 -2.77 -14.89
C ARG A 415 -12.32 -3.21 -13.73
N PHE A 416 -12.85 -4.41 -13.81
CA PHE A 416 -13.61 -5.02 -12.72
C PHE A 416 -12.64 -5.34 -11.58
N TRP A 417 -12.44 -4.39 -10.67
CA TRP A 417 -11.72 -4.62 -9.42
C TRP A 417 -12.70 -4.64 -8.24
N ARG A 418 -12.39 -5.40 -7.19
CA ARG A 418 -13.14 -5.41 -5.94
C ARG A 418 -12.33 -4.65 -4.89
N VAL A 419 -13.00 -3.94 -3.98
CA VAL A 419 -12.30 -3.27 -2.87
C VAL A 419 -11.52 -4.29 -2.04
N GLU A 420 -12.07 -5.49 -1.90
CA GLU A 420 -11.46 -6.65 -1.26
C GLU A 420 -10.21 -7.20 -1.96
N SER A 421 -9.95 -6.83 -3.21
CA SER A 421 -8.75 -7.27 -3.94
C SER A 421 -7.65 -6.21 -4.01
N LEU A 422 -7.86 -5.02 -3.42
CA LEU A 422 -6.83 -3.99 -3.32
C LEU A 422 -5.67 -4.50 -2.47
N ALA A 423 -4.46 -4.49 -3.02
CA ALA A 423 -3.24 -4.82 -2.28
C ALA A 423 -2.57 -3.52 -1.79
N ILE A 424 -1.92 -3.59 -0.62
CA ILE A 424 -1.06 -2.49 -0.14
C ILE A 424 -0.01 -2.20 -1.21
N GLY A 425 0.20 -0.92 -1.52
CA GLY A 425 1.05 -0.44 -2.60
C GLY A 425 0.32 -0.12 -3.91
N SER A 426 -0.97 -0.47 -4.03
CA SER A 426 -1.78 -0.16 -5.23
C SER A 426 -2.03 1.33 -5.38
N TRP A 427 -1.98 1.83 -6.61
CA TRP A 427 -2.26 3.23 -6.94
C TRP A 427 -3.69 3.41 -7.44
N VAL A 428 -4.38 4.40 -6.88
CA VAL A 428 -5.74 4.80 -7.25
C VAL A 428 -5.81 6.31 -7.45
N ASP A 429 -6.61 6.76 -8.41
CA ASP A 429 -7.02 8.15 -8.51
C ASP A 429 -8.34 8.30 -7.75
N LEU A 430 -8.35 9.19 -6.76
CA LEU A 430 -9.48 9.52 -5.90
C LEU A 430 -10.01 10.90 -6.28
N ALA A 431 -11.31 11.03 -6.52
CA ALA A 431 -11.94 12.33 -6.63
C ALA A 431 -12.21 12.88 -5.23
N VAL A 432 -11.45 13.90 -4.82
CA VAL A 432 -11.55 14.55 -3.50
C VAL A 432 -11.78 16.03 -3.72
N ARG A 433 -12.87 16.59 -3.16
CA ARG A 433 -13.22 18.03 -3.27
C ARG A 433 -13.26 18.55 -4.72
N GLY A 434 -13.71 17.73 -5.67
CA GLY A 434 -13.79 18.11 -7.09
C GLY A 434 -12.48 18.01 -7.87
N GLU A 435 -11.39 17.51 -7.28
CA GLU A 435 -10.12 17.29 -7.97
C GLU A 435 -9.72 15.81 -7.95
N TRP A 436 -9.07 15.35 -9.03
CA TRP A 436 -8.49 14.00 -9.08
C TRP A 436 -7.11 14.00 -8.41
N VAL A 437 -7.02 13.30 -7.29
CA VAL A 437 -5.78 13.12 -6.54
C VAL A 437 -5.32 11.68 -6.67
N ARG A 438 -4.08 11.49 -7.11
CA ARG A 438 -3.46 10.16 -7.13
C ARG A 438 -2.93 9.81 -5.75
N ALA A 439 -3.33 8.65 -5.25
CA ALA A 439 -2.95 8.16 -3.94
C ALA A 439 -2.61 6.67 -3.96
N GLN A 440 -1.70 6.28 -3.08
CA GLN A 440 -1.29 4.89 -2.89
C GLN A 440 -1.95 4.32 -1.65
N LEU A 441 -2.46 3.09 -1.72
CA LEU A 441 -2.94 2.37 -0.54
C LEU A 441 -1.74 1.99 0.34
N THR A 442 -1.58 2.60 1.50
CA THR A 442 -0.44 2.33 2.40
C THR A 442 -0.82 1.45 3.57
N TRP A 443 -2.10 1.42 3.95
CA TRP A 443 -2.61 0.57 5.01
C TRP A 443 -4.07 0.19 4.77
N ALA A 444 -4.42 -1.02 5.18
CA ALA A 444 -5.80 -1.50 5.25
C ALA A 444 -5.98 -2.23 6.58
N SER A 445 -7.15 -2.12 7.18
CA SER A 445 -7.43 -2.76 8.45
C SER A 445 -7.39 -4.30 8.32
N PRO A 446 -7.10 -5.05 9.40
CA PRO A 446 -7.06 -6.52 9.35
C PRO A 446 -8.35 -7.15 8.82
N GLN A 447 -9.50 -6.54 9.13
CA GLN A 447 -10.82 -6.98 8.65
C GLN A 447 -11.25 -6.29 7.34
N ARG A 448 -10.37 -5.48 6.73
CA ARG A 448 -10.63 -4.69 5.51
C ARG A 448 -11.88 -3.81 5.60
N THR A 449 -12.16 -3.26 6.78
CA THR A 449 -13.28 -2.32 6.99
C THR A 449 -12.87 -0.87 6.82
N VAL A 450 -11.58 -0.55 6.95
CA VAL A 450 -11.01 0.79 6.76
C VAL A 450 -9.78 0.72 5.85
N PHE A 451 -9.64 1.70 4.97
CA PHE A 451 -8.53 1.84 4.04
C PHE A 451 -7.89 3.22 4.22
N MET A 452 -6.56 3.28 4.12
CA MET A 452 -5.78 4.52 4.21
C MET A 452 -4.88 4.67 2.99
N PHE A 453 -5.04 5.79 2.31
CA PHE A 453 -4.32 6.17 1.12
C PHE A 453 -3.44 7.39 1.39
N ILE A 454 -2.31 7.48 0.72
CA ILE A 454 -1.42 8.64 0.82
C ILE A 454 -1.14 9.17 -0.58
N SER A 455 -1.35 10.47 -0.78
CA SER A 455 -1.11 11.15 -2.05
C SER A 455 0.36 11.49 -2.25
N GLY A 456 0.76 11.81 -3.49
CA GLY A 456 2.13 12.25 -3.80
C GLY A 456 2.55 13.54 -3.09
N ALA A 457 1.58 14.35 -2.64
CA ALA A 457 1.80 15.54 -1.82
C ALA A 457 2.01 15.22 -0.33
N GLY A 458 1.86 13.96 0.08
CA GLY A 458 1.98 13.51 1.46
C GLY A 458 0.72 13.70 2.29
N SER A 459 -0.43 13.98 1.67
CA SER A 459 -1.73 14.04 2.36
C SER A 459 -2.28 12.64 2.58
N THR A 460 -2.78 12.36 3.79
CA THR A 460 -3.45 11.11 4.13
C THR A 460 -4.94 11.22 3.83
N HIS A 461 -5.51 10.19 3.24
CA HIS A 461 -6.92 10.05 2.94
C HIS A 461 -7.38 8.68 3.46
N SER A 462 -8.18 8.65 4.51
CA SER A 462 -8.74 7.39 5.01
C SER A 462 -10.24 7.34 4.87
N MET A 463 -10.80 6.14 4.74
CA MET A 463 -12.25 5.95 4.60
C MET A 463 -12.68 4.54 4.95
N ALA A 464 -13.93 4.40 5.39
CA ALA A 464 -14.55 3.10 5.58
C ALA A 464 -14.82 2.40 4.23
N ARG A 465 -14.88 1.07 4.24
CA ARG A 465 -15.16 0.23 3.06
C ARG A 465 -16.43 0.64 2.34
N GLN A 466 -17.49 0.95 3.10
CA GLN A 466 -18.77 1.37 2.51
C GLN A 466 -18.63 2.68 1.74
N THR A 467 -17.87 3.64 2.26
CA THR A 467 -17.58 4.91 1.57
C THR A 467 -16.78 4.65 0.30
N LEU A 468 -15.76 3.80 0.35
CA LEU A 468 -14.95 3.45 -0.82
C LEU A 468 -15.77 2.74 -1.91
N GLU A 469 -16.66 1.82 -1.53
CA GLU A 469 -17.58 1.16 -2.48
C GLU A 469 -18.59 2.14 -3.07
N LYS A 470 -19.13 3.08 -2.28
CA LYS A 470 -20.00 4.16 -2.78
C LYS A 470 -19.24 5.05 -3.78
N MET A 471 -18.01 5.46 -3.47
CA MET A 471 -17.18 6.26 -4.38
C MET A 471 -16.91 5.52 -5.69
N LYS A 472 -16.57 4.23 -5.60
CA LYS A 472 -16.35 3.38 -6.77
C LYS A 472 -17.62 3.26 -7.62
N ALA A 473 -18.79 3.01 -7.00
CA ALA A 473 -20.07 2.95 -7.70
C ALA A 473 -20.42 4.28 -8.39
N GLY A 474 -20.08 5.40 -7.76
CA GLY A 474 -20.21 6.75 -8.32
C GLY A 474 -19.15 7.12 -9.36
N GLY A 475 -18.19 6.24 -9.68
CA GLY A 475 -17.12 6.54 -10.62
C GLY A 475 -16.07 7.53 -10.12
N LEU A 476 -16.01 7.77 -8.80
CA LEU A 476 -15.10 8.70 -8.10
C LEU A 476 -13.76 8.04 -7.70
N VAL A 477 -13.55 6.78 -8.05
CA VAL A 477 -12.28 6.07 -7.87
C VAL A 477 -11.89 5.36 -9.15
N ARG A 478 -10.65 5.55 -9.59
CA ARG A 478 -10.08 4.86 -10.76
C ARG A 478 -8.83 4.10 -10.34
N MET A 479 -8.72 2.84 -10.73
CA MET A 479 -7.52 2.05 -10.46
C MET A 479 -6.45 2.33 -11.51
N VAL A 480 -5.27 2.78 -11.08
CA VAL A 480 -4.16 3.08 -11.98
C VAL A 480 -3.34 1.81 -12.22
N SER A 481 -2.95 1.10 -11.16
CA SER A 481 -2.23 -0.18 -11.29
C SER A 481 -2.02 -0.94 -9.98
N ALA A 482 -1.82 -2.27 -10.11
CA ALA A 482 -1.31 -3.16 -9.06
C ALA A 482 0.21 -3.47 -9.18
N ASN A 483 0.83 -3.31 -10.38
CA ASN A 483 2.23 -3.72 -10.65
C ASN A 483 3.19 -2.55 -10.91
N ARG A 484 4.49 -2.76 -10.63
CA ARG A 484 5.60 -1.81 -10.89
C ARG A 484 5.77 -1.54 -12.39
N VAL A 485 6.10 -0.29 -12.74
CA VAL A 485 6.21 0.19 -14.14
C VAL A 485 7.36 -0.51 -14.88
N LEU A 486 8.53 -0.61 -14.23
CA LEU A 486 9.72 -1.18 -14.86
C LEU A 486 9.58 -2.68 -15.15
N ASP A 487 9.03 -3.45 -14.20
CA ASP A 487 8.74 -4.88 -14.42
C ASP A 487 7.72 -5.06 -15.56
N SER A 488 6.68 -4.21 -15.63
CA SER A 488 5.72 -4.28 -16.74
C SER A 488 6.35 -3.94 -18.10
N ALA A 489 7.34 -3.05 -18.13
CA ALA A 489 8.05 -2.72 -19.36
C ALA A 489 8.91 -3.89 -19.84
N LEU A 490 9.58 -4.60 -18.92
CA LEU A 490 10.39 -5.81 -19.18
C LEU A 490 9.53 -7.02 -19.55
N ASP A 491 8.42 -7.25 -18.85
CA ASP A 491 7.45 -8.30 -19.17
C ASP A 491 6.77 -8.04 -20.52
N ALA A 492 6.50 -6.78 -20.87
CA ALA A 492 6.01 -6.41 -22.20
C ALA A 492 7.06 -6.66 -23.29
N VAL A 493 8.37 -6.53 -22.99
CA VAL A 493 9.43 -6.97 -23.91
C VAL A 493 9.32 -8.47 -24.16
N ALA A 494 9.15 -9.27 -23.10
CA ALA A 494 9.02 -10.72 -23.16
C ALA A 494 7.72 -11.17 -23.88
N GLN A 495 6.59 -10.49 -23.66
CA GLN A 495 5.35 -10.79 -24.35
C GLN A 495 5.38 -10.38 -25.83
N THR A 496 5.90 -9.19 -26.15
CA THR A 496 6.07 -8.76 -27.55
C THR A 496 7.06 -9.65 -28.29
N ALA A 497 8.02 -10.23 -27.57
CA ALA A 497 8.92 -11.26 -28.09
C ALA A 497 8.16 -12.56 -28.43
N LEU A 498 7.30 -13.04 -27.53
CA LEU A 498 6.48 -14.25 -27.73
C LEU A 498 5.42 -14.11 -28.84
N ASP A 499 4.74 -12.96 -28.94
CA ASP A 499 3.69 -12.74 -29.94
C ASP A 499 4.22 -12.68 -31.38
N ASN A 500 5.48 -12.27 -31.56
CA ASN A 500 6.15 -12.28 -32.86
C ASN A 500 6.58 -13.68 -33.33
N ASP A 501 6.65 -14.66 -32.41
CA ASP A 501 6.89 -16.07 -32.75
C ASP A 501 5.61 -16.81 -33.15
N LEU A 502 4.44 -16.35 -32.70
CA LEU A 502 3.14 -16.96 -33.02
C LEU A 502 2.51 -16.46 -34.34
N HIS A 503 3.03 -15.40 -34.94
CA HIS A 503 2.59 -14.86 -36.24
C HIS A 503 3.53 -15.23 -37.41
N LYS A 504 4.35 -16.28 -37.25
CA LYS A 504 4.96 -17.02 -38.35
C LYS A 504 3.98 -18.08 -38.85
#